data_AF-A0A7S1ACP8-F1
#
_entry.id   AF-A0A7S1ACP8-F1
#
_cell.length_a   1.000
_cell.length_b   1.000
_cell.length_c   1.000
_cell.angle_alpha   90.00
_cell.angle_beta   90.00
_cell.angle_gamma   90.00
#
_symmetry.space_group_name_H-M   'P 1'
#
loop_
_entity.id
_entity.type
_entity.pdbx_description
1 polymer ?
#
loop_
_entity_poly.entity_id
_entity_poly.type
_entity_poly.pdbx_seq_one_letter_code
_entity_poly.pdbx_strand_id
1 'polypeptide(L)'
;QPTKHQSRKFLPGEKGGLLTKDPHEAPCPYTFSDSPAYVRSKKADEAAKRAQELEGKDETRGFLRSVEEFGHRQKWDEALQLLDRRTAVPSGLFLVTRAVLRWRFCRYHEALQDVDEALQRYGSSAKA
;
A
#
# COMPACT_ATOMS: atom_id res chain seq x y z
N GLN A 1 -10.54 -62.75 -16.13
CA GLN A 1 -10.63 -62.01 -17.40
C GLN A 1 -10.66 -60.51 -17.07
N PRO A 2 -9.73 -59.67 -17.56
CA PRO A 2 -9.75 -58.25 -17.24
C PRO A 2 -10.78 -57.54 -18.12
N THR A 3 -11.78 -56.90 -17.50
CA THR A 3 -12.81 -56.14 -18.20
C THR A 3 -12.25 -54.80 -18.68
N LYS A 4 -12.38 -54.59 -20.00
CA LYS A 4 -11.89 -53.47 -20.81
C LYS A 4 -12.12 -52.10 -20.15
N HIS A 5 -11.05 -51.30 -20.08
CA HIS A 5 -11.14 -49.87 -19.80
C HIS A 5 -12.04 -49.19 -20.84
N GLN A 6 -13.17 -48.61 -20.39
CA GLN A 6 -13.96 -47.73 -21.23
C GLN A 6 -13.19 -46.42 -21.46
N SER A 7 -12.89 -46.13 -22.72
CA SER A 7 -12.25 -44.89 -23.13
C SER A 7 -13.21 -43.72 -22.87
N ARG A 8 -12.80 -42.83 -21.96
CA ARG A 8 -13.48 -41.55 -21.69
C ARG A 8 -13.52 -40.76 -23.00
N LYS A 9 -14.71 -40.55 -23.55
CA LYS A 9 -14.90 -39.72 -24.74
C LYS A 9 -14.86 -38.24 -24.32
N PHE A 10 -13.95 -37.50 -24.93
CA PHE A 10 -13.85 -36.06 -24.78
C PHE A 10 -14.88 -35.39 -25.71
N LEU A 11 -15.82 -34.63 -25.15
CA LEU A 11 -16.71 -33.76 -25.92
C LEU A 11 -16.23 -32.32 -25.71
N PRO A 12 -15.62 -31.67 -26.72
CA PRO A 12 -15.14 -30.30 -26.62
C PRO A 12 -16.31 -29.34 -26.88
N GLY A 13 -17.08 -29.03 -25.85
CA GLY A 13 -18.02 -27.92 -25.84
C GLY A 13 -17.52 -26.87 -24.89
N GLU A 14 -16.78 -25.89 -25.42
CA GLU A 14 -16.27 -24.69 -24.73
C GLU A 14 -15.03 -24.86 -23.83
N LYS A 15 -14.11 -23.88 -23.95
CA LYS A 15 -12.90 -23.80 -23.12
C LYS A 15 -13.33 -23.61 -21.66
N GLY A 16 -13.25 -24.70 -20.88
CA GLY A 16 -13.60 -24.70 -19.45
C GLY A 16 -14.73 -25.67 -19.07
N GLY A 17 -15.07 -26.64 -19.91
CA GLY A 17 -16.08 -27.66 -19.61
C GLY A 17 -15.89 -28.31 -18.23
N LEU A 18 -16.87 -28.07 -17.35
CA LEU A 18 -16.96 -28.67 -16.04
C LEU A 18 -17.18 -30.18 -16.20
N LEU A 19 -16.22 -31.00 -15.77
CA LEU A 19 -16.46 -32.42 -15.49
C LEU A 19 -17.62 -32.48 -14.49
N THR A 20 -18.77 -32.99 -14.92
CA THR A 20 -19.93 -33.21 -14.05
C THR A 20 -19.47 -34.01 -12.84
N LYS A 21 -19.49 -33.38 -11.67
CA LYS A 21 -19.16 -34.02 -10.39
C LYS A 21 -20.22 -35.08 -10.10
N ASP A 22 -19.79 -36.27 -9.70
CA ASP A 22 -20.71 -37.34 -9.33
C ASP A 22 -21.61 -36.85 -8.18
N PRO A 23 -22.95 -36.99 -8.26
CA PRO A 23 -23.89 -36.44 -7.27
C PRO A 23 -23.81 -37.12 -5.88
N HIS A 24 -23.00 -38.17 -5.75
CA HIS A 24 -22.74 -38.90 -4.50
C HIS A 24 -21.33 -38.66 -3.94
N GLU A 25 -20.50 -37.83 -4.58
CA GLU A 25 -19.15 -37.54 -4.11
C GLU A 25 -19.22 -36.50 -2.99
N ALA A 26 -18.74 -36.88 -1.79
CA ALA A 26 -18.65 -35.95 -0.66
C ALA A 26 -17.80 -34.75 -1.09
N PRO A 27 -18.25 -33.50 -0.86
CA PRO A 27 -17.51 -32.32 -1.29
C PRO A 27 -16.11 -32.38 -0.68
N CYS A 28 -15.08 -32.35 -1.54
CA CYS A 28 -13.70 -32.33 -1.06
C CYS A 28 -13.55 -31.23 -0.01
N PRO A 29 -13.06 -31.55 1.20
CA PRO A 29 -12.98 -30.60 2.32
C PRO A 29 -11.97 -29.48 2.06
N TYR A 30 -11.27 -29.55 0.93
CA TYR A 30 -10.26 -28.62 0.50
C TYR A 30 -10.51 -28.23 -0.96
N THR A 31 -10.66 -26.93 -1.18
CA THR A 31 -10.85 -26.34 -2.50
C THR A 31 -9.56 -25.68 -2.99
N PHE A 32 -9.46 -25.39 -4.29
CA PHE A 32 -8.32 -24.64 -4.83
C PHE A 32 -8.10 -23.30 -4.11
N SER A 33 -9.18 -22.66 -3.65
CA SER A 33 -9.14 -21.42 -2.86
C SER A 33 -8.55 -21.59 -1.45
N ASP A 34 -8.45 -22.82 -0.95
CA ASP A 34 -7.84 -23.10 0.34
C ASP A 34 -6.33 -23.36 0.23
N SER A 35 -5.81 -23.48 -1.02
CA SER A 35 -4.37 -23.63 -1.32
C SER A 35 -3.54 -22.58 -0.57
N PRO A 36 -2.44 -22.93 0.13
CA PRO A 36 -1.67 -21.95 0.88
C PRO A 36 -1.04 -20.91 -0.06
N ALA A 37 -0.78 -21.29 -1.32
CA ALA A 37 -0.34 -20.36 -2.35
C ALA A 37 -1.44 -19.35 -2.71
N TYR A 38 -2.68 -19.82 -2.93
CA TYR A 38 -3.81 -18.95 -3.24
C TYR A 38 -4.15 -18.00 -2.09
N VAL A 39 -4.18 -18.50 -0.86
CA VAL A 39 -4.46 -17.68 0.34
C VAL A 39 -3.39 -16.61 0.55
N ARG A 40 -2.11 -16.93 0.31
CA ARG A 40 -1.01 -15.94 0.38
C ARG A 40 -1.15 -14.87 -0.70
N SER A 41 -1.46 -15.26 -1.94
CA SER A 41 -1.70 -14.32 -3.03
C SER A 41 -2.87 -13.39 -2.72
N LYS A 42 -4.01 -13.94 -2.31
CA LYS A 42 -5.21 -13.16 -2.00
C LYS A 42 -4.98 -12.19 -0.84
N LYS A 43 -4.28 -12.63 0.22
CA LYS A 43 -3.90 -11.74 1.34
C LYS A 43 -2.97 -10.62 0.89
N ALA A 44 -2.02 -10.90 -0.01
CA ALA A 44 -1.14 -9.87 -0.57
C ALA A 44 -1.92 -8.87 -1.43
N ASP A 45 -2.86 -9.35 -2.25
CA ASP A 45 -3.73 -8.50 -3.07
C ASP A 45 -4.65 -7.62 -2.21
N GLU A 46 -5.24 -8.18 -1.15
CA GLU A 46 -6.06 -7.42 -0.19
C GLU A 46 -5.25 -6.41 0.62
N ALA A 47 -4.00 -6.74 0.96
CA ALA A 47 -3.08 -5.81 1.62
C ALA A 47 -2.66 -4.67 0.68
N ALA A 48 -2.39 -4.98 -0.59
CA ALA A 48 -2.09 -3.98 -1.61
C ALA A 48 -3.29 -3.05 -1.86
N LYS A 49 -4.52 -3.59 -1.95
CA LYS A 49 -5.74 -2.78 -2.06
C LYS A 49 -5.95 -1.89 -0.83
N ARG A 50 -5.78 -2.42 0.39
CA ARG A 50 -5.86 -1.60 1.60
C ARG A 50 -4.78 -0.51 1.63
N ALA A 51 -3.56 -0.81 1.21
CA ALA A 51 -2.49 0.16 1.11
C ALA A 51 -2.81 1.25 0.07
N GLN A 52 -3.40 0.88 -1.06
CA GLN A 52 -3.82 1.80 -2.12
C GLN A 52 -5.02 2.67 -1.71
N GLU A 53 -5.98 2.12 -0.96
CA GLU A 53 -7.09 2.88 -0.36
C GLU A 53 -6.62 3.85 0.72
N LEU A 54 -5.61 3.44 1.52
CA LEU A 54 -4.92 4.33 2.44
C LEU A 54 -4.19 5.44 1.66
N GLU A 55 -3.48 5.11 0.58
CA GLU A 55 -2.75 6.06 -0.26
C GLU A 55 -3.68 7.07 -0.96
N GLY A 56 -4.90 6.66 -1.34
CA GLY A 56 -5.92 7.56 -1.90
C GLY A 56 -6.57 8.50 -0.88
N LYS A 57 -6.50 8.17 0.42
CA LYS A 57 -7.00 9.01 1.52
C LYS A 57 -5.89 9.82 2.19
N ASP A 58 -4.64 9.50 1.92
CA ASP A 58 -3.48 10.14 2.53
C ASP A 58 -3.10 11.40 1.75
N GLU A 59 -3.95 12.41 1.91
CA GLU A 59 -3.79 13.76 1.40
C GLU A 59 -2.37 14.33 1.65
N THR A 60 -1.69 13.85 2.69
CA THR A 60 -0.31 14.14 3.06
C THR A 60 0.69 13.76 1.97
N ARG A 61 0.60 12.55 1.39
CA ARG A 61 1.57 12.02 0.42
C ARG A 61 1.48 12.76 -0.91
N GLY A 62 0.27 13.01 -1.40
CA GLY A 62 0.06 13.78 -2.63
C GLY A 62 0.63 15.19 -2.50
N PHE A 63 0.46 15.81 -1.33
CA PHE A 63 1.01 17.12 -1.03
C PHE A 63 2.54 17.14 -0.93
N LEU A 64 3.14 16.17 -0.24
CA LEU A 64 4.60 16.07 -0.15
C LEU A 64 5.22 15.83 -1.53
N ARG A 65 4.57 15.04 -2.39
CA ARG A 65 4.98 14.90 -3.79
C ARG A 65 4.97 16.23 -4.55
N SER A 66 3.97 17.10 -4.31
CA SER A 66 3.97 18.45 -4.89
C SER A 66 5.13 19.30 -4.37
N VAL A 67 5.44 19.23 -3.07
CA VAL A 67 6.60 19.92 -2.46
C VAL A 67 7.92 19.43 -3.09
N GLU A 68 8.07 18.12 -3.28
CA GLU A 68 9.22 17.52 -3.97
C GLU A 68 9.34 18.01 -5.42
N GLU A 69 8.23 18.08 -6.15
CA GLU A 69 8.19 18.57 -7.53
C GLU A 69 8.63 20.05 -7.63
N PHE A 70 8.20 20.90 -6.69
CA PHE A 70 8.70 22.27 -6.58
C PHE A 70 10.20 22.32 -6.28
N GLY A 71 10.69 21.42 -5.42
CA GLY A 71 12.12 21.27 -5.13
C GLY A 71 12.95 20.88 -6.37
N HIS A 72 12.46 19.92 -7.17
CA HIS A 72 13.08 19.54 -8.44
C HIS A 72 13.14 20.71 -9.44
N ARG A 73 12.13 21.59 -9.44
CA ARG A 73 12.08 22.80 -10.26
C ARG A 73 12.82 24.00 -9.67
N GLN A 74 13.50 23.81 -8.54
CA GLN A 74 14.18 24.86 -7.76
C GLN A 74 13.26 26.02 -7.31
N LYS A 75 11.95 25.79 -7.25
CA LYS A 75 10.93 26.75 -6.81
C LYS A 75 10.72 26.66 -5.30
N TRP A 76 11.77 26.97 -4.55
CA TRP A 76 11.81 26.76 -3.10
C TRP A 76 10.83 27.67 -2.32
N ASP A 77 10.62 28.89 -2.79
CA ASP A 77 9.67 29.83 -2.16
C ASP A 77 8.22 29.33 -2.27
N GLU A 78 7.85 28.81 -3.44
CA GLU A 78 6.53 28.21 -3.68
C GLU A 78 6.33 26.96 -2.80
N ALA A 79 7.37 26.13 -2.67
CA ALA A 79 7.36 24.95 -1.79
C ALA A 79 7.15 25.34 -0.31
N LEU A 80 7.82 26.40 0.16
CA LEU A 80 7.69 26.89 1.53
C LEU A 80 6.29 27.45 1.79
N GLN A 81 5.73 28.24 0.88
CA GLN A 81 4.36 28.76 1.00
C GLN A 81 3.32 27.65 1.04
N LEU A 82 3.52 26.60 0.24
CA LEU A 82 2.65 25.42 0.25
C LEU A 82 2.69 24.71 1.61
N LEU A 83 3.86 24.59 2.23
CA LEU A 83 4.08 24.03 3.56
C LEU A 83 3.48 24.87 4.68
N ASP A 84 3.67 26.19 4.65
CA ASP A 84 3.12 27.08 5.66
C ASP A 84 1.58 27.15 5.59
N ARG A 85 0.97 26.95 4.41
CA ARG A 85 -0.50 26.85 4.27
C ARG A 85 -1.09 25.60 4.92
N ARG A 86 -0.32 24.53 4.99
CA ARG A 86 -0.81 23.22 5.45
C ARG A 86 -0.24 22.89 6.83
N THR A 87 -0.60 23.70 7.81
CA THR A 87 -0.16 23.52 9.22
C THR A 87 -0.70 22.25 9.89
N ALA A 88 -1.74 21.64 9.34
CA ALA A 88 -2.54 20.62 10.02
C ALA A 88 -2.29 19.17 9.55
N VAL A 89 -1.11 18.86 9.01
CA VAL A 89 -0.80 17.48 8.59
C VAL A 89 0.01 16.77 9.67
N PRO A 90 -0.59 15.89 10.50
CA PRO A 90 0.12 15.15 11.52
C PRO A 90 0.88 14.00 10.85
N SER A 91 2.07 14.30 10.32
CA SER A 91 2.99 13.29 9.80
C SER A 91 4.42 13.66 10.16
N GLY A 92 5.18 12.68 10.66
CA GLY A 92 6.60 12.87 10.96
C GLY A 92 7.39 13.26 9.71
N LEU A 93 7.05 12.67 8.55
CA LEU A 93 7.67 13.03 7.28
C LEU A 93 7.42 14.49 6.93
N PHE A 94 6.19 14.97 7.10
CA PHE A 94 5.83 16.37 6.87
C PHE A 94 6.64 17.34 7.73
N LEU A 95 6.74 17.07 9.04
CA LEU A 95 7.51 17.91 9.97
C LEU A 95 8.99 17.98 9.58
N VAL A 96 9.58 16.84 9.20
CA VAL A 96 10.97 16.78 8.73
C VAL A 96 11.17 17.56 7.43
N THR A 97 10.28 17.40 6.44
CA THR A 97 10.36 18.14 5.18
C THR A 97 10.23 19.65 5.40
N ARG A 98 9.33 20.08 6.29
CA ARG A 98 9.16 21.49 6.66
C ARG A 98 10.40 22.06 7.35
N ALA A 99 11.00 21.31 8.26
CA ALA A 99 12.23 21.69 8.94
C ALA A 99 13.39 21.91 7.95
N VAL A 100 13.60 21.00 7.01
CA VAL A 100 14.67 21.10 6.00
C VAL A 100 14.51 22.36 5.15
N LEU A 101 13.27 22.66 4.71
CA LEU A 101 12.99 23.85 3.92
C LEU A 101 13.19 25.13 4.73
N ARG A 102 12.70 25.18 5.97
CA ARG A 102 12.93 26.33 6.88
C ARG A 102 14.41 26.57 7.14
N TRP A 103 15.19 25.51 7.32
CA TRP A 103 16.65 25.59 7.46
C TRP A 103 17.30 26.25 6.25
N ARG A 104 16.88 25.88 5.04
CA ARG A 104 17.40 26.47 3.79
C ARG A 104 17.09 27.95 3.66
N PHE A 105 15.99 28.43 4.23
CA PHE A 105 15.60 29.83 4.28
C PHE A 105 16.08 30.58 5.54
N CYS A 106 17.08 30.04 6.25
CA CYS A 106 17.64 30.63 7.46
C CYS A 106 16.63 30.80 8.62
N ARG A 107 15.49 30.11 8.60
CA ARG A 107 14.49 30.08 9.68
C ARG A 107 14.83 28.99 10.69
N TYR A 108 16.00 29.10 11.31
CA TYR A 108 16.58 28.03 12.13
C TYR A 108 15.75 27.67 13.37
N HIS A 109 15.22 28.68 14.07
CA HIS A 109 14.42 28.45 15.28
C HIS A 109 13.19 27.59 15.00
N GLU A 110 12.46 27.91 13.93
CA GLU A 110 11.26 27.17 13.54
C GLU A 110 11.59 25.78 12.98
N ALA A 111 12.73 25.63 12.30
CA ALA A 111 13.21 24.34 11.85
C ALA A 111 13.51 23.40 13.03
N LEU A 112 14.14 23.92 14.09
CA LEU A 112 14.41 23.14 15.30
C LEU A 112 13.12 22.73 16.00
N GLN A 113 12.14 23.64 16.12
CA GLN A 113 10.82 23.32 16.68
C GLN A 113 10.13 22.18 15.93
N ASP A 114 10.18 22.19 14.60
CA ASP A 114 9.60 21.13 13.78
C ASP A 114 10.29 19.78 13.99
N VAL A 115 11.62 19.76 14.14
CA VAL A 115 12.39 18.55 14.42
C VAL A 115 12.08 18.02 15.82
N ASP A 116 12.01 18.90 16.83
CA ASP A 116 11.65 18.52 18.19
C ASP A 116 10.24 17.94 18.25
N GLU A 117 9.27 18.56 17.55
CA GLU A 117 7.91 18.03 17.44
C GLU A 117 7.89 16.65 16.74
N ALA A 118 8.68 16.50 15.67
CA ALA A 118 8.80 15.22 14.96
C ALA A 118 9.40 14.14 15.86
N LEU A 119 10.43 14.45 16.63
CA LEU A 119 11.06 13.52 17.58
C LEU A 119 10.14 13.17 18.75
N GLN A 120 9.39 14.14 19.29
CA GLN A 120 8.45 13.87 20.38
C GLN A 120 7.29 12.97 19.95
N ARG A 121 6.76 13.18 18.73
CA ARG A 121 5.57 12.44 18.26
C ARG A 121 5.89 11.15 17.52
N TYR A 122 6.98 11.12 16.76
CA TYR A 122 7.34 10.03 15.86
C TYR A 122 8.76 9.51 16.09
N GLY A 123 9.54 10.16 16.95
CA GLY A 123 10.82 9.62 17.37
C GLY A 123 10.58 8.26 18.01
N SER A 124 11.24 7.25 17.48
CA SER A 124 11.35 5.94 18.09
C SER A 124 12.05 6.12 19.43
N SER A 125 11.28 6.41 20.48
CA SER A 125 11.69 6.07 21.82
C SER A 125 11.68 4.54 21.87
N ALA A 126 12.82 3.96 21.53
CA ALA A 126 13.24 2.73 22.18
C ALA A 126 13.18 3.07 23.67
N LYS A 127 12.07 2.67 24.31
CA LYS A 127 12.00 2.58 25.77
C LYS A 127 13.09 1.59 26.16
N ALA A 128 14.24 2.12 26.54
CA ALA A 128 15.20 1.43 27.38
C ALA A 128 14.58 1.21 28.76
#